data_AF-A0A522SIE9-F1
#
_entry.id   AF-A0A522SIE9-F1
#
_cell.length_a   1.000
_cell.length_b   1.000
_cell.length_c   1.000
_cell.angle_alpha   90.00
_cell.angle_beta   90.00
_cell.angle_gamma   90.00
#
_symmetry.space_group_name_H-M   'P 1'
#
loop_
_entity.id
_entity.type
_entity.pdbx_description
1 polymer ?
#
loop_
_entity_poly.entity_id
_entity_poly.type
_entity_poly.pdbx_seq_one_letter_code
_entity_poly.pdbx_strand_id
1 'polypeptide(L)'
;MIANLINTLAGLVLVYSTVLYPTWVQQQFLPLLVFATIILVVALWARFSDPHPWFSWVNIVLAVALAILALFPLATRTFSNLAFWGPFWVGCVVPVVALWAALYKRDLARRR
;
A
#
# COMPACT_ATOMS: atom_id res chain seq x y z
N MET A 1 -9.19 -11.66 5.18
CA MET A 1 -9.50 -10.85 6.39
C MET A 1 -8.23 -10.39 7.08
N ILE A 2 -7.41 -11.28 7.64
CA ILE A 2 -6.15 -10.88 8.33
C ILE A 2 -5.19 -10.15 7.38
N ALA A 3 -4.94 -10.70 6.18
CA ALA A 3 -4.08 -10.04 5.19
C ALA A 3 -4.57 -8.61 4.84
N ASN A 4 -5.87 -8.44 4.62
CA ASN A 4 -6.41 -7.10 4.35
C ASN A 4 -6.28 -6.14 5.54
N LEU A 5 -6.51 -6.61 6.77
CA LEU A 5 -6.27 -5.80 7.97
C LEU A 5 -4.80 -5.37 8.09
N ILE A 6 -3.87 -6.27 7.80
CA ILE A 6 -2.44 -5.95 7.78
C ILE A 6 -2.13 -4.92 6.69
N ASN A 7 -2.70 -5.05 5.49
CA ASN A 7 -2.55 -4.04 4.43
C ASN A 7 -3.15 -2.68 4.83
N THR A 8 -4.28 -2.68 5.54
CA THR A 8 -4.87 -1.46 6.08
C THR A 8 -3.94 -0.79 7.09
N LEU A 9 -3.37 -1.55 8.02
CA LEU A 9 -2.42 -1.02 8.99
C LEU A 9 -1.13 -0.55 8.30
N ALA A 10 -0.57 -1.30 7.37
CA ALA A 10 0.63 -0.94 6.62
C ALA A 10 0.44 0.37 5.84
N GLY A 11 -0.72 0.53 5.17
CA GLY A 11 -1.07 1.76 4.48
C GLY A 11 -1.20 2.96 5.42
N LEU A 12 -1.87 2.79 6.57
CA LEU A 12 -1.98 3.84 7.59
C LEU A 12 -0.62 4.25 8.15
N VAL A 13 0.24 3.27 8.46
CA VAL A 13 1.61 3.54 8.93
C VAL A 13 2.42 4.25 7.83
N LEU A 14 2.23 3.90 6.56
CA LEU A 14 2.87 4.59 5.45
C LEU A 14 2.44 6.07 5.41
N VAL A 15 1.13 6.38 5.45
CA VAL A 15 0.64 7.78 5.49
C VAL A 15 1.19 8.51 6.70
N TYR A 16 1.08 7.91 7.88
CA TYR A 16 1.59 8.47 9.12
C TYR A 16 3.08 8.84 8.99
N SER A 17 3.89 7.92 8.46
CA SER A 17 5.31 8.13 8.22
C SER A 17 5.57 9.21 7.17
N THR A 18 4.73 9.29 6.12
CA THR A 18 4.88 10.31 5.07
C THR A 18 4.59 11.71 5.59
N VAL A 19 3.60 11.85 6.49
CA VAL A 19 3.15 13.14 7.00
C VAL A 19 4.01 13.64 8.17
N LEU A 20 4.31 12.78 9.15
CA LEU A 20 5.02 13.18 10.37
C LEU A 20 6.54 13.13 10.26
N TYR A 21 7.07 12.25 9.40
CA TYR A 21 8.51 12.05 9.21
C TYR A 21 8.90 12.12 7.73
N PRO A 22 8.64 13.25 7.04
CA PRO A 22 8.92 13.39 5.61
C PRO A 22 10.40 13.17 5.26
N THR A 23 11.32 13.43 6.19
CA THR A 23 12.75 13.17 6.01
C THR A 23 13.09 11.70 5.83
N TRP A 24 12.34 10.78 6.45
CA TRP A 24 12.53 9.33 6.28
C TRP A 24 12.16 8.87 4.87
N VAL A 25 11.17 9.52 4.26
CA VAL A 25 10.68 9.18 2.92
C VAL A 25 11.48 9.87 1.82
N GLN A 26 11.91 11.12 2.06
CA GLN A 26 12.68 11.90 1.08
C GLN A 26 14.17 11.53 1.00
N GLN A 27 14.78 11.12 2.12
CA GLN A 27 16.23 10.88 2.18
C GLN A 27 16.61 9.40 2.16
N GLN A 28 15.68 8.49 2.50
CA GLN A 28 15.97 7.07 2.62
C GLN A 28 15.01 6.26 1.73
N PHE A 29 15.57 5.62 0.71
CA PHE A 29 14.84 4.77 -0.25
C PHE A 29 14.42 3.42 0.37
N LEU A 30 15.17 2.98 1.38
CA LEU A 30 14.97 1.72 2.09
C LEU A 30 13.59 1.60 2.75
N PRO A 31 13.13 2.58 3.56
CA PRO A 31 11.79 2.55 4.16
C PRO A 31 10.67 2.37 3.13
N LEU A 32 10.73 3.12 2.02
CA LEU A 32 9.74 3.03 0.94
C LEU A 32 9.70 1.62 0.31
N LEU A 33 10.86 1.05 0.06
CA LEU A 33 10.99 -0.29 -0.53
C LEU A 33 10.51 -1.37 0.44
N VAL A 34 10.75 -1.20 1.76
CA VAL A 34 10.22 -2.07 2.81
C VAL A 34 8.69 -2.03 2.82
N PHE A 35 8.06 -0.84 2.82
CA PHE A 35 6.60 -0.73 2.76
C PHE A 35 6.04 -1.32 1.47
N ALA A 36 6.66 -1.06 0.32
CA ALA A 36 6.26 -1.63 -0.95
C ALA A 36 6.28 -3.16 -0.91
N THR A 37 7.34 -3.74 -0.34
CA THR A 37 7.49 -5.20 -0.22
C THR A 37 6.44 -5.79 0.72
N ILE A 38 6.19 -5.16 1.88
CA ILE A 38 5.16 -5.60 2.83
C ILE A 38 3.79 -5.58 2.17
N ILE A 39 3.40 -4.45 1.56
CA ILE A 39 2.09 -4.32 0.89
C ILE A 39 1.96 -5.35 -0.23
N LEU A 40 3.01 -5.59 -1.02
CA LEU A 40 3.00 -6.58 -2.10
C LEU A 40 2.79 -8.00 -1.58
N VAL A 41 3.59 -8.44 -0.61
CA VAL A 41 3.51 -9.80 -0.04
C VAL A 41 2.13 -10.05 0.57
N VAL A 42 1.62 -9.07 1.32
CA VAL A 42 0.32 -9.18 1.98
C VAL A 42 -0.82 -9.10 0.97
N ALA A 43 -0.70 -8.30 -0.09
CA ALA A 43 -1.69 -8.25 -1.18
C ALA A 43 -1.72 -9.56 -2.00
N LEU A 44 -0.57 -10.19 -2.22
CA LEU A 44 -0.49 -11.53 -2.82
C LEU A 44 -1.15 -12.58 -1.91
N TRP A 45 -0.93 -12.51 -0.61
CA TRP A 45 -1.59 -13.41 0.34
C TRP A 45 -3.11 -13.20 0.39
N ALA A 46 -3.56 -11.95 0.36
CA ALA A 46 -4.98 -11.60 0.28
C ALA A 46 -5.65 -12.18 -0.99
N ARG A 47 -4.92 -12.24 -2.11
CA ARG A 47 -5.43 -12.78 -3.38
C ARG A 47 -5.83 -14.25 -3.28
N PHE A 48 -5.07 -15.05 -2.53
CA PHE A 48 -5.41 -16.46 -2.30
C PHE A 48 -6.58 -16.63 -1.33
N SER A 49 -6.78 -15.66 -0.45
CA SER A 49 -7.77 -15.76 0.62
C SER A 49 -9.14 -15.22 0.23
N ASP A 50 -9.23 -14.28 -0.72
CA ASP A 50 -10.44 -13.48 -0.92
C ASP A 50 -11.30 -13.92 -2.12
N PRO A 51 -12.65 -13.80 -2.01
CA PRO A 51 -13.56 -14.22 -3.07
C PRO A 51 -13.47 -13.37 -4.36
N HIS A 52 -13.03 -12.11 -4.23
CA HIS A 52 -12.92 -11.16 -5.33
C HIS A 52 -11.49 -10.64 -5.46
N PRO A 53 -10.78 -10.98 -6.55
CA PRO A 53 -9.36 -10.67 -6.68
C PRO A 53 -9.06 -9.21 -7.03
N TRP A 54 -10.07 -8.41 -7.43
CA TRP A 54 -9.84 -7.05 -7.93
C TRP A 54 -9.24 -6.11 -6.87
N PHE A 55 -9.65 -6.26 -5.60
CA PHE A 55 -9.08 -5.49 -4.48
C PHE A 55 -7.58 -5.77 -4.29
N SER A 56 -7.18 -7.05 -4.40
CA SER A 56 -5.77 -7.43 -4.35
C SER A 56 -5.00 -6.89 -5.55
N TRP A 57 -5.58 -6.86 -6.75
CA TRP A 57 -4.92 -6.31 -7.93
C TRP A 57 -4.58 -4.82 -7.76
N VAL A 58 -5.51 -4.02 -7.22
CA VAL A 58 -5.24 -2.59 -6.96
C VAL A 58 -4.07 -2.43 -5.99
N ASN A 59 -4.07 -3.19 -4.88
CA ASN A 59 -2.98 -3.12 -3.90
C ASN A 59 -1.64 -3.60 -4.46
N ILE A 60 -1.63 -4.63 -5.31
CA ILE A 60 -0.42 -5.10 -6.01
C ILE A 60 0.11 -4.02 -6.94
N VAL A 61 -0.75 -3.41 -7.77
CA VAL A 61 -0.35 -2.34 -8.69
C VAL A 61 0.22 -1.14 -7.94
N LEU A 62 -0.41 -0.74 -6.83
CA LEU A 62 0.08 0.36 -5.98
C LEU A 62 1.41 0.03 -5.30
N ALA A 63 1.59 -1.22 -4.83
CA ALA A 63 2.85 -1.66 -4.26
C ALA A 63 3.98 -1.67 -5.30
N VAL A 64 3.70 -2.12 -6.52
CA VAL A 64 4.66 -2.08 -7.64
C VAL A 64 4.99 -0.63 -8.00
N ALA A 65 3.99 0.24 -8.09
CA ALA A 65 4.20 1.67 -8.34
C ALA A 65 5.08 2.30 -7.24
N LEU A 66 4.85 1.94 -5.98
CA LEU A 66 5.67 2.40 -4.84
C LEU A 66 7.10 1.86 -4.92
N ALA A 67 7.29 0.60 -5.29
CA ALA A 67 8.62 -0.01 -5.48
C ALA A 67 9.39 0.67 -6.62
N ILE A 68 8.71 0.95 -7.75
CA ILE A 68 9.27 1.72 -8.86
C ILE A 68 9.70 3.09 -8.35
N LEU A 69 8.82 3.81 -7.64
CA LEU A 69 9.13 5.13 -7.09
C LEU A 69 10.36 5.10 -6.16
N ALA A 70 10.51 4.04 -5.35
CA ALA A 70 11.66 3.83 -4.48
C ALA A 70 12.98 3.56 -5.25
N LEU A 71 12.90 2.92 -6.42
CA LEU A 71 14.05 2.55 -7.26
C LEU A 71 14.51 3.67 -8.21
N PHE A 72 13.76 4.78 -8.32
CA PHE A 72 14.14 5.94 -9.14
C PHE A 72 14.62 7.11 -8.26
N PRO A 73 15.84 7.05 -7.68
CA PRO A 73 16.35 8.06 -6.76
C PRO A 73 16.50 9.45 -7.39
N LEU A 74 16.69 9.52 -8.71
CA LEU A 74 16.72 10.77 -9.48
C LEU A 74 15.34 11.45 -9.52
N ALA A 75 14.25 10.69 -9.63
CA ALA A 75 12.91 11.25 -9.66
C ALA A 75 12.51 11.81 -8.29
N THR A 76 12.83 11.11 -7.20
CA THR A 76 12.54 11.56 -5.83
C THR A 76 13.38 12.76 -5.37
N ARG A 77 14.63 12.89 -5.85
CA ARG A 77 15.48 14.07 -5.56
C ARG A 77 15.11 15.28 -6.41
N THR A 78 14.74 15.08 -7.67
CA THR A 78 14.41 16.17 -8.60
C THR A 78 12.98 16.69 -8.38
N PHE A 79 12.06 15.80 -8.00
CA PHE A 79 10.66 16.12 -7.76
C PHE A 79 10.29 15.83 -6.30
N SER A 80 10.64 16.74 -5.39
CA SER A 80 10.30 16.64 -3.96
C SER A 80 8.80 16.43 -3.72
N ASN A 81 7.96 17.00 -4.59
CA ASN A 81 6.52 16.78 -4.58
C ASN A 81 6.12 15.32 -4.84
N LEU A 82 6.75 14.62 -5.80
CA LEU A 82 6.42 13.22 -6.10
C LEU A 82 6.83 12.28 -4.96
N ALA A 83 7.95 12.56 -4.29
CA ALA A 83 8.42 11.81 -3.14
C ALA A 83 7.47 11.89 -1.93
N PHE A 84 6.71 12.98 -1.80
CA PHE A 84 5.68 13.13 -0.76
C PHE A 84 4.32 12.59 -1.23
N TRP A 85 3.83 13.07 -2.38
CA TRP A 85 2.48 12.76 -2.85
C TRP A 85 2.30 11.31 -3.27
N GLY A 86 3.32 10.67 -3.87
CA GLY A 86 3.24 9.28 -4.29
C GLY A 86 2.95 8.33 -3.13
N PRO A 87 3.83 8.27 -2.11
CA PRO A 87 3.61 7.41 -0.94
C PRO A 87 2.39 7.81 -0.12
N PHE A 88 2.05 9.10 -0.06
CA PHE A 88 0.84 9.58 0.59
C PHE A 88 -0.43 9.01 -0.07
N TRP A 89 -0.56 9.13 -1.40
CA TRP A 89 -1.73 8.60 -2.11
C TRP A 89 -1.80 7.08 -2.04
N VAL A 90 -0.67 6.38 -2.18
CA VAL A 90 -0.61 4.92 -1.99
C VAL A 90 -1.06 4.55 -0.58
N GLY A 91 -0.54 5.24 0.43
CA GLY A 91 -0.89 5.03 1.82
C GLY A 91 -2.36 5.33 2.13
N CYS A 92 -3.04 6.21 1.38
CA CYS A 92 -4.47 6.48 1.54
C CYS A 92 -5.34 5.45 0.81
N VAL A 93 -4.98 5.06 -0.42
CA VAL A 93 -5.81 4.18 -1.26
C VAL A 93 -5.73 2.73 -0.79
N VAL A 94 -4.53 2.22 -0.48
CA VAL A 94 -4.33 0.83 -0.01
C VAL A 94 -5.22 0.49 1.19
N PRO A 95 -5.29 1.28 2.28
CA PRO A 95 -6.10 0.92 3.43
C PRO A 95 -7.59 1.04 3.17
N VAL A 96 -8.05 1.99 2.36
CA VAL A 96 -9.46 2.09 1.98
C VAL A 96 -9.90 0.85 1.21
N VAL A 97 -9.13 0.45 0.19
CA VAL A 97 -9.42 -0.74 -0.64
C VAL A 97 -9.32 -2.02 0.19
N ALA A 98 -8.28 -2.14 1.02
CA ALA A 98 -8.09 -3.30 1.88
C ALA A 98 -9.19 -3.41 2.96
N LEU A 99 -9.58 -2.30 3.60
CA LEU A 99 -10.65 -2.29 4.59
C LEU A 99 -11.99 -2.64 3.95
N TRP A 100 -12.28 -2.10 2.77
CA TRP A 100 -13.45 -2.46 1.99
C TRP A 100 -13.51 -3.96 1.72
N ALA A 101 -12.41 -4.56 1.25
CA ALA A 101 -12.30 -5.99 1.00
C ALA A 101 -12.49 -6.82 2.28
N ALA A 102 -11.98 -6.34 3.43
CA ALA A 102 -12.15 -6.99 4.71
C ALA A 102 -13.62 -6.99 5.18
N LEU A 103 -14.34 -5.89 5.00
CA LEU A 103 -15.74 -5.74 5.41
C LEU A 103 -16.70 -6.54 4.51
N TYR A 104 -16.59 -6.39 3.19
CA TYR A 104 -17.53 -7.00 2.23
C TYR A 104 -17.39 -8.51 2.07
N LYS A 105 -16.27 -9.10 2.50
CA LYS A 105 -16.09 -10.57 2.46
C LYS A 105 -17.17 -11.32 3.25
N ARG A 106 -17.64 -10.77 4.36
CA ARG A 106 -18.68 -11.41 5.20
C ARG A 106 -20.04 -11.45 4.51
N ASP A 107 -20.42 -10.38 3.81
CA ASP A 107 -21.69 -10.31 3.09
C ASP A 107 -21.71 -11.24 1.87
N LEU A 108 -20.58 -11.38 1.18
CA LEU A 108 -20.45 -12.31 0.05
C LEU A 108 -20.47 -13.78 0.50
N ALA A 109 -19.91 -14.10 1.66
CA ALA A 109 -19.96 -15.45 2.21
C ALA A 109 -21.37 -15.87 2.67
N ARG A 110 -22.24 -14.92 3.06
CA ARG A 110 -23.64 -15.20 3.44
C ARG A 110 -24.59 -15.37 2.26
N ARG A 111 -24.21 -14.90 1.07
CA ARG A 111 -25.04 -14.97 -0.15
C ARG A 111 -24.76 -16.19 -1.03
N ARG A 112 -23.80 -17.04 -0.65
CA ARG A 112 -23.57 -18.37 -1.25
C ARG A 112 -24.17 -19.43 -0.35
#